data_AF-A0A516G6W1-F1
#
_entry.id   AF-A0A516G6W1-F1
#
_cell.length_a   1.000
_cell.length_b   1.000
_cell.length_c   1.000
_cell.angle_alpha   90.00
_cell.angle_beta   90.00
_cell.angle_gamma   90.00
#
_symmetry.space_group_name_H-M   'P 1'
#
loop_
_entity.id
_entity.type
_entity.pdbx_description
1 polymer ?
#
loop_
_entity_poly.entity_id
_entity_poly.type
_entity_poly.pdbx_seq_one_letter_code
_entity_poly.pdbx_strand_id
1 'polypeptide(L)'
;MRLICFRTLPVPRQRSGPAWAFGLLTVAVLSGCGGGVPFAAGSTTCFAFGELSLTERTALLAELLVEAGLDPHAQGNELGIRTAVDDFCGSATVPLSGASRNLDEPILDAVDWDAESW
;
A
#
# COMPACT_ATOMS: atom_id res chain seq x y z
N MET A 1 -3.05 -21.64 26.29
CA MET A 1 -4.42 -21.47 25.74
C MET A 1 -4.37 -21.67 24.23
N ARG A 2 -4.95 -22.75 23.72
CA ARG A 2 -5.09 -23.01 22.28
C ARG A 2 -6.50 -22.57 21.88
N LEU A 3 -6.63 -21.50 21.09
CA LEU A 3 -7.91 -21.11 20.53
C LEU A 3 -8.17 -21.95 19.27
N ILE A 4 -9.06 -22.92 19.45
CA ILE A 4 -9.64 -23.77 18.42
C ILE A 4 -10.52 -22.87 17.54
N CYS A 5 -10.13 -22.68 16.29
CA CYS A 5 -10.96 -21.98 15.31
C CYS A 5 -12.07 -22.94 14.84
N PHE A 6 -13.30 -22.64 15.23
CA PHE A 6 -14.49 -23.40 14.81
C PHE A 6 -14.66 -23.29 13.29
N ARG A 7 -14.49 -24.42 12.59
CA ARG A 7 -14.98 -24.61 11.22
C ARG A 7 -16.52 -24.65 11.26
N THR A 8 -17.17 -23.57 10.87
CA THR A 8 -18.55 -23.62 10.38
C THR A 8 -18.55 -23.87 8.88
N LEU A 9 -18.73 -25.13 8.50
CA LEU A 9 -19.12 -25.50 7.14
C LEU A 9 -20.61 -25.22 6.95
N PRO A 10 -21.01 -24.52 5.88
CA PRO A 10 -22.27 -24.82 5.22
C PRO A 10 -22.05 -25.65 3.95
N VAL A 11 -22.87 -26.70 3.87
CA VAL A 11 -23.03 -27.76 2.87
C VAL A 11 -23.26 -27.23 1.44
N PRO A 12 -22.83 -27.97 0.39
CA PRO A 12 -23.12 -27.65 -1.00
C PRO A 12 -24.55 -28.07 -1.38
N ARG A 13 -25.25 -27.25 -2.18
CA ARG A 13 -26.27 -27.77 -3.09
C ARG A 13 -26.42 -26.87 -4.32
N GLN A 14 -25.84 -27.35 -5.41
CA GLN A 14 -26.10 -26.91 -6.78
C GLN A 14 -27.59 -26.88 -7.07
N ARG A 15 -28.07 -25.78 -7.68
CA ARG A 15 -29.29 -25.76 -8.48
C ARG A 15 -28.96 -25.18 -9.86
N SER A 16 -28.53 -26.08 -10.73
CA SER A 16 -28.75 -26.13 -12.18
C SER A 16 -29.18 -24.84 -12.91
N GLY A 17 -28.26 -24.29 -13.70
CA GLY A 17 -28.51 -23.43 -14.86
C GLY A 17 -27.40 -23.67 -15.92
N PRO A 18 -27.72 -23.85 -17.22
CA PRO A 18 -26.76 -24.27 -18.24
C PRO A 18 -26.09 -23.07 -18.93
N ALA A 19 -24.83 -23.26 -19.29
CA ALA A 19 -23.98 -22.34 -20.06
C ALA A 19 -23.70 -21.02 -19.31
N TRP A 20 -22.49 -20.48 -19.24
CA TRP A 20 -21.49 -20.32 -20.28
C TRP A 20 -20.10 -20.38 -19.63
N ALA A 21 -19.19 -21.07 -20.29
CA ALA A 21 -17.78 -21.05 -19.95
C ALA A 21 -17.21 -19.64 -20.20
N PHE A 22 -16.75 -18.96 -19.15
CA PHE A 22 -15.71 -17.95 -19.27
C PHE A 22 -14.73 -18.10 -18.10
N GLY A 23 -13.47 -17.88 -18.43
CA GLY A 23 -12.28 -18.33 -17.71
C GLY A 23 -12.28 -18.07 -16.21
N LEU A 24 -11.81 -19.09 -15.49
CA LEU A 24 -11.27 -19.00 -14.15
C LEU A 24 -10.21 -17.90 -14.07
N LEU A 25 -10.55 -16.79 -13.42
CA LEU A 25 -9.57 -15.89 -12.82
C LEU A 25 -9.50 -16.23 -11.32
N THR A 26 -8.73 -17.25 -10.99
CA THR A 26 -8.40 -17.59 -9.60
C THR A 26 -7.42 -16.56 -9.06
N VAL A 27 -7.93 -15.49 -8.45
CA VAL A 27 -7.12 -14.63 -7.59
C VAL A 27 -6.87 -15.41 -6.31
N ALA A 28 -5.66 -15.97 -6.19
CA ALA A 28 -5.16 -16.52 -4.95
C ALA A 28 -5.02 -15.37 -3.94
N VAL A 29 -6.05 -15.17 -3.11
CA VAL A 29 -5.94 -14.33 -1.93
C VAL A 29 -5.08 -15.09 -0.93
N LEU A 30 -3.76 -14.89 -1.02
CA LEU A 30 -2.81 -15.34 -0.01
C LEU A 30 -3.21 -14.71 1.32
N SER A 31 -3.45 -15.59 2.28
CA SER A 31 -3.75 -15.26 3.67
C SER A 31 -2.50 -14.66 4.33
N GLY A 32 -2.57 -13.40 4.71
CA GLY A 32 -1.61 -12.75 5.60
C GLY A 32 -2.32 -12.28 6.86
N CYS A 33 -2.09 -12.96 7.98
CA CYS A 33 -2.40 -12.44 9.31
C CYS A 33 -1.41 -11.30 9.63
N GLY A 34 -1.92 -10.08 9.78
CA GLY A 34 -1.15 -8.91 10.21
C GLY A 34 -1.80 -7.67 9.64
N GLY A 35 -2.24 -6.75 10.48
CA GLY A 35 -3.02 -5.56 10.08
C GLY A 35 -2.19 -4.54 9.30
N GLY A 36 -1.84 -4.87 8.06
CA GLY A 36 -1.30 -3.94 7.06
C GLY A 36 -2.44 -3.37 6.23
N VAL A 37 -2.37 -2.07 5.98
CA VAL A 37 -3.30 -1.36 5.11
C VAL A 37 -3.36 -2.03 3.72
N PRO A 38 -4.49 -2.00 3.00
CA PRO A 38 -4.67 -2.68 1.71
C PRO A 38 -3.87 -2.05 0.54
N PHE A 39 -2.90 -1.18 0.81
CA PHE A 39 -2.07 -0.54 -0.19
C PHE A 39 -0.73 -1.27 -0.25
N ALA A 40 -0.42 -1.89 -1.39
CA ALA A 40 0.95 -2.28 -1.67
C ALA A 40 1.76 -0.98 -1.76
N ALA A 41 2.55 -0.68 -0.73
CA ALA A 41 3.31 0.57 -0.62
C ALA A 41 4.12 0.84 -1.89
N GLY A 42 4.65 -0.23 -2.52
CA GLY A 42 5.39 -0.14 -3.76
C GLY A 42 4.62 0.24 -5.04
N SER A 43 3.30 0.07 -5.09
CA SER A 43 2.51 0.35 -6.30
C SER A 43 1.59 1.55 -6.15
N THR A 44 1.70 2.31 -5.06
CA THR A 44 0.85 3.46 -4.81
C THR A 44 1.30 4.60 -5.73
N THR A 45 0.39 5.15 -6.53
CA THR A 45 0.72 6.28 -7.40
C THR A 45 0.65 7.60 -6.65
N CYS A 46 1.24 8.67 -7.18
CA CYS A 46 1.10 10.00 -6.59
C CYS A 46 -0.36 10.44 -6.46
N PHE A 47 -1.23 10.13 -7.43
CA PHE A 47 -2.66 10.40 -7.31
C PHE A 47 -3.27 9.70 -6.10
N ALA A 48 -3.04 8.38 -5.96
CA ALA A 48 -3.55 7.61 -4.84
C ALA A 48 -3.00 8.11 -3.50
N PHE A 49 -1.70 8.44 -3.44
CA PHE A 49 -1.05 9.05 -2.28
C PHE A 49 -1.67 10.40 -1.90
N GLY A 50 -2.00 11.22 -2.89
CA GLY A 50 -2.67 12.52 -2.73
C GLY A 50 -4.05 12.42 -2.08
N GLU A 51 -4.76 11.32 -2.28
CA GLU A 51 -6.10 11.09 -1.72
C GLU A 51 -6.07 10.50 -0.30
N LEU A 52 -4.92 10.02 0.17
CA LEU A 52 -4.77 9.45 1.51
C LEU A 52 -4.85 10.52 2.61
N SER A 53 -5.41 10.13 3.75
CA SER A 53 -5.33 10.95 4.97
C SER A 53 -3.91 11.04 5.48
N LEU A 54 -3.64 12.04 6.34
CA LEU A 54 -2.30 12.26 6.89
C LEU A 54 -1.77 11.03 7.65
N THR A 55 -2.62 10.32 8.39
CA THR A 55 -2.24 9.08 9.09
C THR A 55 -1.89 7.96 8.11
N GLU A 56 -2.67 7.80 7.05
CA GLU A 56 -2.43 6.76 6.03
C GLU A 56 -1.15 7.05 5.23
N ARG A 57 -0.89 8.32 4.89
CA ARG A 57 0.37 8.73 4.25
C ARG A 57 1.56 8.39 5.14
N THR A 58 1.52 8.76 6.42
CA THR A 58 2.62 8.45 7.36
C THR A 58 2.84 6.95 7.50
N ALA A 59 1.77 6.16 7.61
CA ALA A 59 1.87 4.70 7.71
C ALA A 59 2.51 4.10 6.45
N LEU A 60 2.08 4.56 5.27
CA LEU A 60 2.59 4.07 4.00
C LEU A 60 4.06 4.46 3.76
N LEU A 61 4.48 5.68 4.11
CA LEU A 61 5.90 6.07 4.05
C LEU A 61 6.75 5.24 5.02
N ALA A 62 6.23 4.93 6.21
CA ALA A 62 6.93 4.05 7.15
C ALA A 62 7.07 2.62 6.60
N GLU A 63 6.04 2.08 5.94
CA GLU A 63 6.11 0.77 5.28
C GLU A 63 7.16 0.76 4.16
N LEU A 64 7.26 1.82 3.36
CA LEU A 64 8.29 1.96 2.33
C LEU A 64 9.70 1.93 2.90
N LEU A 65 9.93 2.65 4.01
CA LEU A 65 11.23 2.62 4.71
C LEU A 65 11.56 1.21 5.22
N VAL A 66 10.58 0.51 5.80
CA VAL A 66 10.77 -0.87 6.27
C VAL A 66 11.07 -1.83 5.12
N GLU A 67 10.41 -1.69 3.97
CA GLU A 67 10.66 -2.50 2.78
C GLU A 67 12.07 -2.27 2.21
N ALA A 68 12.57 -1.04 2.31
CA ALA A 68 13.94 -0.67 1.97
C ALA A 68 14.99 -1.06 3.04
N GLY A 69 14.57 -1.66 4.17
CA GLY A 69 15.46 -2.05 5.27
C GLY A 69 15.97 -0.87 6.12
N LEU A 70 15.28 0.27 6.06
CA LEU A 70 15.58 1.49 6.81
C LEU A 70 14.70 1.58 8.07
N ASP A 71 15.24 2.22 9.12
CA ASP A 71 14.47 2.49 10.35
C ASP A 71 13.45 3.62 10.08
N PRO A 72 12.13 3.36 10.17
CA PRO A 72 11.10 4.38 9.97
C PRO A 72 11.04 5.41 11.11
N HIS A 73 11.70 5.16 12.24
CA HIS A 73 11.75 6.08 13.38
C HIS A 73 13.01 6.95 13.38
N ALA A 74 13.95 6.71 12.47
CA ALA A 74 15.08 7.59 12.28
C ALA A 74 14.59 8.89 11.60
N GLN A 75 14.72 10.01 12.30
CA GLN A 75 14.23 11.31 11.84
C GLN A 75 14.72 11.69 10.43
N GLY A 76 15.96 11.34 10.08
CA GLY A 76 16.50 11.58 8.75
C GLY A 76 15.78 10.81 7.65
N ASN A 77 15.45 9.54 7.90
CA ASN A 77 14.72 8.70 6.96
C ASN A 77 13.27 9.18 6.78
N GLU A 78 12.59 9.50 7.89
CA GLU A 78 11.21 9.98 7.89
C GLU A 78 11.08 11.32 7.12
N LEU A 79 11.97 12.27 7.40
CA LEU A 79 11.95 13.57 6.74
C LEU A 79 12.40 13.48 5.27
N GLY A 80 13.42 12.68 4.99
CA GLY A 80 13.96 12.48 3.65
C GLY A 80 12.91 11.87 2.71
N ILE A 81 12.30 10.74 3.11
CA ILE A 81 11.29 10.08 2.29
C ILE A 81 10.06 10.99 2.08
N ARG A 82 9.62 11.69 3.12
CA ARG A 82 8.48 12.59 3.03
C ARG A 82 8.75 13.73 2.06
N THR A 83 9.92 14.35 2.16
CA THR A 83 10.30 15.46 1.30
C THR A 83 10.44 15.01 -0.15
N ALA A 84 11.09 13.86 -0.39
CA ALA A 84 11.24 13.28 -1.72
C ALA A 84 9.89 12.99 -2.37
N VAL A 85 8.99 12.32 -1.65
CA VAL A 85 7.64 11.99 -2.16
C VAL A 85 6.79 13.24 -2.35
N ASP A 86 6.80 14.19 -1.41
CA ASP A 86 6.04 15.44 -1.53
C ASP A 86 6.49 16.28 -2.74
N ASP A 87 7.81 16.38 -3.00
CA ASP A 87 8.35 17.10 -4.16
C ASP A 87 8.04 16.40 -5.48
N PHE A 88 8.24 15.08 -5.52
CA PHE A 88 7.95 14.26 -6.70
C PHE A 88 6.47 14.30 -7.07
N CYS A 89 5.57 14.11 -6.11
CA CYS A 89 4.13 14.14 -6.35
C CYS A 89 3.56 15.57 -6.45
N GLY A 90 4.35 16.59 -6.13
CA GLY A 90 3.87 17.97 -6.00
C GLY A 90 2.73 18.09 -5.00
N SER A 91 2.69 17.24 -3.97
CA SER A 91 1.79 17.39 -2.84
C SER A 91 2.48 18.31 -1.83
N ALA A 92 1.95 19.52 -1.65
CA ALA A 92 2.49 20.39 -0.62
C ALA A 92 2.42 19.68 0.75
N THR A 93 3.36 20.00 1.64
CA THR A 93 3.45 19.45 3.00
C THR A 93 2.18 19.69 3.85
N VAL A 94 1.22 20.46 3.30
CA VAL A 94 -0.09 20.73 3.85
C VAL A 94 -1.13 19.67 3.40
N PRO A 95 -1.84 19.01 4.34
CA PRO A 95 -2.71 17.85 4.08
C PRO A 95 -3.93 18.08 3.18
N LEU A 96 -4.16 19.31 2.71
CA LEU A 96 -5.31 19.65 1.85
C LEU A 96 -4.94 19.78 0.38
N SER A 97 -3.66 19.61 0.05
CA SER A 97 -3.20 19.58 -1.34
C SER A 97 -3.05 18.12 -1.76
N GLY A 98 -3.91 17.68 -2.67
CA GLY A 98 -3.69 16.43 -3.40
C GLY A 98 -2.38 16.52 -4.21
N ALA A 99 -1.96 15.40 -4.79
CA ALA A 99 -0.84 15.41 -5.72
C ALA A 99 -1.18 16.27 -6.95
N SER A 100 -0.17 16.96 -7.47
CA SER A 100 -0.29 17.83 -8.64
C SER A 100 0.67 17.46 -9.78
N ARG A 101 1.61 16.53 -9.52
CA ARG A 101 2.63 16.05 -10.45
C ARG A 101 2.71 14.53 -10.40
N ASN A 102 3.23 13.93 -11.47
CA ASN A 102 3.54 12.49 -11.56
C ASN A 102 2.38 11.58 -11.13
N LEU A 103 1.14 11.99 -11.41
CA LEU A 103 -0.09 11.41 -10.85
C LEU A 103 -0.22 9.89 -11.04
N ASP A 104 0.24 9.39 -12.18
CA ASP A 104 0.19 7.98 -12.56
C ASP A 104 1.48 7.22 -12.22
N GLU A 105 2.54 7.94 -11.80
CA GLU A 105 3.82 7.34 -11.44
C GLU A 105 3.78 6.78 -10.02
N PRO A 106 4.45 5.65 -9.76
CA PRO A 106 4.54 5.07 -8.43
C PRO A 106 5.42 5.95 -7.53
N ILE A 107 5.02 6.09 -6.27
CA ILE A 107 5.76 6.90 -5.27
C ILE A 107 7.13 6.31 -4.93
N LEU A 108 7.40 5.04 -5.26
CA LEU A 108 8.73 4.43 -5.10
C LEU A 108 9.79 5.13 -5.96
N ASP A 109 9.39 5.68 -7.10
CA ASP A 109 10.29 6.36 -8.03
C ASP A 109 10.68 7.76 -7.53
N ALA A 110 10.04 8.24 -6.45
CA ALA A 110 10.36 9.51 -5.83
C ALA A 110 11.70 9.49 -5.07
N VAL A 111 12.15 8.31 -4.65
CA VAL A 111 13.27 8.15 -3.71
C VAL A 111 14.42 7.45 -4.40
N ASP A 112 15.60 8.05 -4.35
CA ASP A 112 16.84 7.38 -4.72
C ASP A 112 17.32 6.50 -3.56
N TRP A 113 16.82 5.26 -3.52
CA TRP A 113 17.08 4.30 -2.44
C TRP A 113 18.55 3.95 -2.25
N ASP A 114 19.39 4.19 -3.26
CA ASP A 114 20.83 3.91 -3.23
C ASP A 114 21.66 5.14 -2.80
N ALA A 115 21.05 6.31 -2.65
CA ALA A 115 21.78 7.52 -2.27
C ALA A 115 22.22 7.48 -0.79
N GLU A 116 23.46 7.91 -0.54
CA GLU A 116 24.07 7.94 0.80
C GLU A 116 23.40 8.93 1.76
N SER A 117 22.66 9.91 1.23
CA SER A 117 21.93 10.93 1.99
C SER A 117 20.83 11.57 1.15
N TRP A 118 19.72 11.94 1.78
CA TRP A 118 18.55 12.61 1.19
C TRP A 118 18.21 13.91 1.94
#